data_AF-A0A7S1GPY7-F1
#
_entry.id   AF-A0A7S1GPY7-F1
#
_cell.length_a   1.000
_cell.length_b   1.000
_cell.length_c   1.000
_cell.angle_alpha   90.00
_cell.angle_beta   90.00
_cell.angle_gamma   90.00
#
_symmetry.space_group_name_H-M   'P 1'
#
loop_
_entity.id
_entity.type
_entity.pdbx_description
1 polymer ?
#
loop_
_entity_poly.entity_id
_entity_poly.type
_entity_poly.pdbx_seq_one_letter_code
_entity_poly.pdbx_strand_id
1 'polypeptide(L)'
;ENVETTLTATVDNMDTKEEETQVGSDGFTLQSKWLYLASSIIIELTGVGASKPWYSDYLTSERVEEKFHLDEGETWSLINTNFLSTLLSSIGHPYDSCRDHIAGCLFRVQGCFTILRTRSEENQMDPTAAIVDKLQGVAKEPLVHSKEYYNSLITVRKFISYCVHLGNTKAEFSKFVLPLLSTAFASMKSASFESGEGEKEVSSAIRSLQSDVFKGYRYSIAEISVACVLSYGDGASDISDVLNVAQALKGDTTWQLRQAVAHFLRCFQGCHKFIFTPQQAKDTRTIVAGLLADERAEVSAAAMSTLTGILAATQHEDVAKLVTSYSKLANRSRIKKNKNRGKENSAVEQISAEEQRKSEEKEKQRAENQQTAVYFLCAAVLAQPYDTPSYVPVALASISKHSYEKSAPRGVREIVKKCCGEYKRTHMSDNWEVHRKAFNQEQLEALEDVVSTPHYYA
;
A
#
# COMPACT_ATOMS: atom_id res chain seq x y z
N GLU A 1 15.86 -31.16 -14.41
CA GLU A 1 15.39 -32.50 -14.84
C GLU A 1 13.99 -32.84 -14.31
N ASN A 2 13.77 -33.61 -13.22
CA ASN A 2 12.37 -34.04 -12.88
C ASN A 2 11.36 -32.89 -12.70
N VAL A 3 11.74 -31.79 -12.04
CA VAL A 3 10.89 -30.58 -11.95
C VAL A 3 10.69 -29.93 -13.31
N GLU A 4 11.71 -29.92 -14.15
CA GLU A 4 11.68 -29.33 -15.48
C GLU A 4 10.80 -30.15 -16.43
N THR A 5 11.01 -31.46 -16.52
CA THR A 5 10.19 -32.40 -17.29
C THR A 5 8.72 -32.35 -16.87
N THR A 6 8.44 -32.21 -15.57
CA THR A 6 7.06 -32.15 -15.08
C THR A 6 6.41 -30.80 -15.32
N LEU A 7 7.14 -29.68 -15.25
CA LEU A 7 6.61 -28.35 -15.54
C LEU A 7 6.45 -28.09 -17.05
N THR A 8 7.41 -28.49 -17.90
CA THR A 8 7.34 -28.30 -19.36
C THR A 8 6.22 -29.12 -20.00
N ALA A 9 5.91 -30.31 -19.49
CA ALA A 9 4.75 -31.11 -19.92
C ALA A 9 3.40 -30.39 -19.75
N THR A 10 3.36 -29.32 -18.94
CA THR A 10 2.17 -28.48 -18.75
C THR A 10 1.98 -27.46 -19.87
N VAL A 11 3.07 -26.99 -20.48
CA VAL A 11 3.03 -25.99 -21.57
C VAL A 11 2.46 -26.63 -22.85
N ASP A 12 2.85 -27.87 -23.15
CA ASP A 12 2.38 -28.58 -24.35
C ASP A 12 0.92 -29.08 -24.22
N ASN A 13 0.44 -29.36 -23.00
CA ASN A 13 -0.94 -29.81 -22.75
C ASN A 13 -1.96 -28.65 -22.71
N MET A 14 -1.56 -27.38 -22.70
CA MET A 14 -2.50 -26.26 -22.75
C MET A 14 -3.13 -26.06 -24.14
N ASP A 15 -2.50 -26.57 -25.22
CA ASP A 15 -3.00 -26.45 -26.60
C ASP A 15 -3.95 -27.59 -27.03
N THR A 16 -4.16 -28.61 -26.19
CA THR A 16 -4.97 -29.78 -26.57
C THR A 16 -6.01 -30.19 -25.51
N LYS A 17 -7.25 -29.75 -25.77
CA LYS A 17 -8.55 -30.35 -25.41
C LYS A 17 -9.09 -30.23 -23.96
N GLU A 18 -10.35 -29.77 -23.93
CA GLU A 18 -11.25 -29.57 -22.77
C GLU A 18 -11.84 -30.86 -22.15
N GLU A 19 -11.19 -32.01 -22.25
CA GLU A 19 -11.72 -33.27 -21.69
C GLU A 19 -10.68 -33.93 -20.78
N GLU A 20 -10.73 -33.67 -19.46
CA GLU A 20 -10.42 -34.63 -18.36
C GLU A 20 -10.29 -33.91 -17.00
N THR A 21 -11.37 -33.93 -16.21
CA THR A 21 -11.42 -33.30 -14.87
C THR A 21 -10.87 -34.17 -13.73
N GLN A 22 -10.38 -35.39 -13.99
CA GLN A 22 -9.77 -36.26 -12.97
C GLN A 22 -8.26 -36.49 -13.18
N VAL A 23 -7.81 -36.75 -14.41
CA VAL A 23 -6.39 -37.06 -14.72
C VAL A 23 -5.48 -35.83 -14.55
N GLY A 24 -5.98 -34.62 -14.83
CA GLY A 24 -5.21 -33.39 -14.65
C GLY A 24 -4.83 -33.07 -13.20
N SER A 25 -5.63 -33.52 -12.21
CA SER A 25 -5.40 -33.19 -10.79
C SER A 25 -4.24 -33.97 -10.16
N ASP A 26 -4.04 -35.22 -10.58
CA ASP A 26 -2.96 -36.08 -10.07
C ASP A 26 -1.58 -35.62 -10.58
N GLY A 27 -1.52 -35.17 -11.83
CA GLY A 27 -0.31 -34.58 -12.43
C GLY A 27 0.13 -33.29 -11.70
N PHE A 28 -0.79 -32.37 -11.45
CA PHE A 28 -0.49 -31.15 -10.69
C PHE A 28 -0.12 -31.43 -9.23
N THR A 29 -0.71 -32.45 -8.62
CA THR A 29 -0.36 -32.88 -7.26
C THR A 29 1.07 -33.44 -7.22
N LEU A 30 1.46 -34.23 -8.23
CA LEU A 30 2.83 -34.73 -8.35
C LEU A 30 3.84 -33.61 -8.57
N GLN A 31 3.54 -32.65 -9.45
CA GLN A 31 4.36 -31.46 -9.66
C GLN A 31 4.54 -30.66 -8.36
N SER A 32 3.46 -30.43 -7.62
CA SER A 32 3.50 -29.74 -6.33
C SER A 32 4.44 -30.45 -5.35
N LYS A 33 4.39 -31.79 -5.28
CA LYS A 33 5.29 -32.58 -4.43
C LYS A 33 6.76 -32.46 -4.86
N TRP A 34 7.04 -32.50 -6.17
CA TRP A 34 8.40 -32.30 -6.68
C TRP A 34 8.94 -30.91 -6.39
N LEU A 35 8.12 -29.87 -6.52
CA LEU A 35 8.49 -28.50 -6.16
C LEU A 35 8.74 -28.35 -4.66
N TYR A 36 7.93 -28.99 -3.81
CA TYR A 36 8.14 -29.00 -2.37
C TYR A 36 9.45 -29.72 -1.98
N LEU A 37 9.73 -30.85 -2.61
CA LEU A 37 10.98 -31.59 -2.42
C LEU A 37 12.18 -30.75 -2.87
N ALA A 38 12.10 -30.09 -4.03
CA ALA A 38 13.13 -29.18 -4.52
C ALA A 38 13.38 -28.02 -3.53
N SER A 39 12.33 -27.41 -2.99
CA SER A 39 12.45 -26.39 -1.94
C SER A 39 13.20 -26.92 -0.70
N SER A 40 12.90 -28.15 -0.29
CA SER A 40 13.53 -28.81 0.86
C SER A 40 15.02 -29.10 0.62
N ILE A 41 15.37 -29.55 -0.59
CA ILE A 41 16.77 -29.76 -1.00
C ILE A 41 17.54 -28.43 -1.01
N ILE A 42 16.95 -27.35 -1.52
CA ILE A 42 17.59 -26.02 -1.53
C ILE A 42 17.84 -25.56 -0.09
N ILE A 43 16.91 -25.78 0.84
CA ILE A 43 17.12 -25.48 2.27
C ILE A 43 18.28 -26.31 2.83
N GLU A 44 18.35 -27.59 2.52
CA GLU A 44 19.45 -28.46 2.93
C GLU A 44 20.81 -27.98 2.39
N LEU A 45 20.87 -27.53 1.14
CA LEU A 45 22.06 -26.90 0.55
C LEU A 45 22.45 -25.59 1.24
N THR A 46 21.49 -24.82 1.78
CA THR A 46 21.81 -23.62 2.58
C THR A 46 22.33 -23.91 3.97
N GLY A 47 21.99 -25.08 4.54
CA GLY A 47 22.28 -25.46 5.93
C GLY A 47 23.66 -26.08 6.16
N VAL A 48 24.55 -26.08 5.17
CA VAL A 48 25.82 -26.80 5.21
C VAL A 48 26.71 -26.25 6.34
N GLY A 49 26.65 -26.96 7.46
CA GLY A 49 27.25 -26.65 8.75
C GLY A 49 26.87 -27.65 9.84
N ALA A 50 25.76 -28.38 9.72
CA ALA A 50 25.42 -29.44 10.67
C ALA A 50 24.64 -30.61 10.03
N SER A 51 25.27 -31.79 10.00
CA SER A 51 24.69 -33.12 9.71
C SER A 51 24.50 -33.52 8.24
N LYS A 52 24.53 -34.85 8.04
CA LYS A 52 24.39 -35.56 6.77
C LYS A 52 23.12 -35.10 6.01
N PRO A 53 23.18 -34.87 4.69
CA PRO A 53 21.99 -34.45 3.98
C PRO A 53 20.98 -35.61 3.98
N TRP A 54 19.77 -35.34 4.46
CA TRP A 54 18.68 -36.30 4.60
C TRP A 54 17.92 -36.46 3.30
N TYR A 55 17.55 -35.37 2.61
CA TYR A 55 16.72 -35.48 1.40
C TYR A 55 17.52 -35.96 0.20
N SER A 56 18.76 -35.49 0.04
CA SER A 56 19.60 -35.92 -1.08
C SER A 56 20.03 -37.38 -0.98
N ASP A 57 20.26 -37.92 0.23
CA ASP A 57 20.69 -39.32 0.46
C ASP A 57 19.62 -40.34 0.07
N TYR A 58 18.33 -39.96 0.06
CA TYR A 58 17.25 -40.82 -0.48
C TYR A 58 17.09 -40.73 -2.00
N LEU A 59 17.65 -39.69 -2.63
CA LEU A 59 17.57 -39.48 -4.08
C LEU A 59 18.78 -40.04 -4.82
N THR A 60 19.90 -40.21 -4.14
CA THR A 60 21.11 -40.87 -4.68
C THR A 60 21.09 -42.36 -4.35
N SER A 61 21.32 -43.22 -5.35
CA SER A 61 21.41 -44.68 -5.13
C SER A 61 22.64 -45.12 -4.33
N GLU A 62 23.59 -44.21 -4.12
CA GLU A 62 24.78 -44.43 -3.30
C GLU A 62 24.60 -43.75 -1.94
N ARG A 63 24.69 -44.52 -0.86
CA ARG A 63 24.81 -43.98 0.50
C ARG A 63 26.08 -43.17 0.56
N VAL A 64 25.97 -41.86 0.70
CA VAL A 64 27.15 -41.01 0.79
C VAL A 64 27.74 -41.15 2.20
N GLU A 65 28.75 -42.02 2.34
CA GLU A 65 29.46 -42.28 3.60
C GLU A 65 30.57 -41.24 3.87
N GLU A 66 31.01 -40.49 2.86
CA GLU A 66 32.02 -39.42 2.99
C GLU A 66 31.38 -38.03 3.05
N LYS A 67 32.13 -37.05 3.59
CA LYS A 67 31.70 -35.64 3.60
C LYS A 67 31.32 -35.24 2.16
N PHE A 68 30.06 -34.86 1.98
CA PHE A 68 29.51 -34.37 0.72
C PHE A 68 30.34 -33.15 0.25
N HIS A 69 31.29 -33.38 -0.65
CA HIS A 69 32.05 -32.33 -1.31
C HIS A 69 31.21 -31.83 -2.48
N LEU A 70 30.32 -30.87 -2.20
CA LEU A 70 29.62 -30.12 -3.24
C LEU A 70 30.63 -29.24 -3.96
N ASP A 71 30.75 -29.41 -5.28
CA ASP A 71 31.24 -28.32 -6.12
C ASP A 71 30.18 -27.22 -6.11
N GLU A 72 30.40 -26.20 -5.28
CA GLU A 72 29.49 -25.08 -5.09
C GLU A 72 29.28 -24.29 -6.41
N GLY A 73 30.27 -24.28 -7.31
CA GLY A 73 30.20 -23.58 -8.60
C GLY A 73 29.36 -24.31 -9.63
N GLU A 74 29.57 -25.61 -9.80
CA GLU A 74 28.78 -26.44 -10.73
C GLU A 74 27.32 -26.56 -10.27
N THR A 75 27.10 -26.76 -8.97
CA THR A 75 25.75 -26.83 -8.37
C THR A 75 24.99 -25.52 -8.59
N TRP A 76 25.67 -24.38 -8.40
CA TRP A 76 25.06 -23.07 -8.63
C TRP A 76 24.73 -22.83 -10.10
N SER A 77 25.61 -23.22 -11.02
CA SER A 77 25.38 -23.15 -12.46
C SER A 77 24.13 -23.92 -12.89
N LEU A 78 23.93 -25.14 -12.36
CA LEU A 78 22.75 -25.96 -12.63
C LEU A 78 21.46 -25.33 -12.10
N ILE A 79 21.50 -24.77 -10.87
CA ILE A 79 20.37 -24.09 -10.27
C ILE A 79 19.97 -22.85 -11.10
N ASN A 80 20.94 -22.06 -11.54
CA ASN A 80 20.67 -20.83 -12.28
C ASN A 80 20.21 -21.10 -13.72
N THR A 81 20.86 -22.03 -14.42
CA THR A 81 20.62 -22.25 -15.86
C THR A 81 19.34 -23.02 -16.12
N ASN A 82 19.06 -24.07 -15.34
CA ASN A 82 17.94 -24.98 -15.62
C ASN A 82 16.78 -24.77 -14.64
N PHE A 83 17.05 -24.68 -13.34
CA PHE A 83 15.98 -24.63 -12.34
C PHE A 83 15.32 -23.24 -12.28
N LEU A 84 16.11 -22.16 -12.20
CA LEU A 84 15.58 -20.80 -12.14
C LEU A 84 14.84 -20.42 -13.42
N SER A 85 15.40 -20.72 -14.60
CA SER A 85 14.76 -20.44 -15.90
C SER A 85 13.39 -21.12 -16.02
N THR A 86 13.29 -22.39 -15.62
CA THR A 86 12.04 -23.15 -15.59
C THR A 86 11.01 -22.57 -14.60
N LEU A 87 11.45 -22.15 -13.41
CA LEU A 87 10.55 -21.51 -12.45
C LEU A 87 10.02 -20.17 -12.98
N LEU A 88 10.88 -19.38 -13.62
CA LEU A 88 10.51 -18.08 -14.17
C LEU A 88 9.59 -18.17 -15.40
N SER A 89 9.64 -19.26 -16.17
CA SER A 89 8.67 -19.53 -17.24
C SER A 89 7.32 -20.04 -16.70
N SER A 90 7.32 -20.68 -15.53
CA SER A 90 6.13 -21.35 -14.96
C SER A 90 5.33 -20.51 -13.95
N ILE A 91 5.57 -19.20 -13.85
CA ILE A 91 4.94 -18.32 -12.85
C ILE A 91 3.39 -18.30 -12.98
N GLY A 92 2.86 -18.48 -14.19
CA GLY A 92 1.42 -18.50 -14.51
C GLY A 92 0.67 -19.80 -14.21
N HIS A 93 1.29 -20.74 -13.49
CA HIS A 93 0.76 -22.09 -13.29
C HIS A 93 -0.70 -22.12 -12.79
N PRO A 94 -1.59 -22.98 -13.33
CA PRO A 94 -3.02 -22.99 -13.00
C PRO A 94 -3.35 -23.45 -11.57
N TYR A 95 -2.50 -24.29 -10.97
CA TYR A 95 -2.73 -24.85 -9.63
C TYR A 95 -2.08 -24.02 -8.50
N ASP A 96 -2.84 -23.74 -7.42
CA ASP A 96 -2.43 -22.81 -6.35
C ASP A 96 -1.26 -23.30 -5.49
N SER A 97 -1.22 -24.61 -5.21
CA SER A 97 -0.13 -25.21 -4.44
C SER A 97 1.18 -25.18 -5.22
N CYS A 98 1.15 -25.41 -6.53
CA CYS A 98 2.34 -25.25 -7.38
C CYS A 98 2.83 -23.81 -7.37
N ARG A 99 1.93 -22.81 -7.50
CA ARG A 99 2.31 -21.38 -7.40
C ARG A 99 2.95 -21.05 -6.05
N ASP A 100 2.46 -21.65 -4.98
CA ASP A 100 3.04 -21.50 -3.64
C ASP A 100 4.46 -22.02 -3.56
N HIS A 101 4.68 -23.25 -4.03
CA HIS A 101 6.00 -23.86 -4.01
C HIS A 101 6.96 -23.21 -5.00
N ILE A 102 6.49 -22.72 -6.16
CA ILE A 102 7.30 -21.93 -7.10
C ILE A 102 7.79 -20.65 -6.41
N ALA A 103 6.89 -19.90 -5.77
CA ALA A 103 7.26 -18.70 -5.02
C ALA A 103 8.25 -19.01 -3.89
N GLY A 104 8.02 -20.11 -3.15
CA GLY A 104 8.94 -20.59 -2.13
C GLY A 104 10.31 -20.96 -2.69
N CYS A 105 10.38 -21.67 -3.82
CA CYS A 105 11.63 -22.03 -4.48
C CYS A 105 12.41 -20.79 -4.96
N LEU A 106 11.75 -19.82 -5.61
CA LEU A 106 12.38 -18.56 -6.01
C LEU A 106 12.99 -17.84 -4.79
N PHE A 107 12.26 -17.80 -3.67
CA PHE A 107 12.75 -17.24 -2.41
C PHE A 107 13.97 -18.00 -1.87
N ARG A 108 13.96 -19.34 -1.92
CA ARG A 108 15.06 -20.16 -1.38
C ARG A 108 16.31 -20.13 -2.27
N VAL A 109 16.17 -20.08 -3.60
CA VAL A 109 17.29 -19.91 -4.54
C VAL A 109 18.07 -18.63 -4.23
N GLN A 110 17.36 -17.55 -3.89
CA GLN A 110 17.96 -16.30 -3.43
C GLN A 110 18.73 -16.47 -2.11
N GLY A 111 18.13 -17.13 -1.12
CA GLY A 111 18.81 -17.44 0.14
C GLY A 111 20.09 -18.26 -0.05
N CYS A 112 20.07 -19.24 -0.97
CA CYS A 112 21.25 -19.99 -1.41
C CYS A 112 22.33 -19.08 -1.97
N PHE A 113 21.99 -18.20 -2.92
CA PHE A 113 22.97 -17.29 -3.51
C PHE A 113 23.67 -16.44 -2.45
N THR A 114 22.91 -15.84 -1.53
CA THR A 114 23.48 -14.98 -0.48
C THR A 114 24.49 -15.74 0.39
N ILE A 115 24.22 -17.00 0.72
CA ILE A 115 25.11 -17.84 1.53
C ILE A 115 26.34 -18.28 0.71
N LEU A 116 26.17 -18.72 -0.54
CA LEU A 116 27.27 -19.12 -1.41
C LEU A 116 28.21 -17.95 -1.74
N ARG A 117 27.66 -16.74 -1.97
CA ARG A 117 28.45 -15.51 -2.18
C ARG A 117 29.28 -15.12 -0.95
N THR A 118 28.85 -15.45 0.26
CA THR A 118 29.67 -15.22 1.46
C THR A 118 30.80 -16.23 1.61
N ARG A 119 30.77 -17.35 0.87
CA ARG A 119 31.74 -18.46 0.94
C ARG A 119 32.72 -18.48 -0.24
N SER A 120 32.31 -18.01 -1.41
CA SER A 120 33.13 -17.97 -2.63
C SER A 120 33.35 -16.53 -3.11
N GLU A 121 34.60 -16.18 -3.47
CA GLU A 121 34.99 -14.86 -4.00
C GLU A 121 34.68 -14.69 -5.51
N GLU A 122 34.10 -15.70 -6.17
CA GLU A 122 33.83 -15.66 -7.60
C GLU A 122 32.63 -14.77 -7.95
N ASN A 123 32.77 -14.00 -9.05
CA ASN A 123 31.74 -13.15 -9.65
C ASN A 123 30.64 -14.00 -10.32
N GLN A 124 29.82 -14.68 -9.50
CA GLN A 124 28.65 -15.42 -9.98
C GLN A 124 27.50 -14.44 -10.31
N MET A 125 26.74 -14.73 -11.37
CA MET A 125 25.63 -13.90 -11.83
C MET A 125 24.54 -13.80 -10.77
N ASP A 126 24.17 -12.58 -10.36
CA ASP A 126 23.16 -12.33 -9.32
C ASP A 126 21.76 -12.70 -9.84
N PRO A 127 21.09 -13.73 -9.28
CA PRO A 127 19.76 -14.13 -9.70
C PRO A 127 18.69 -13.10 -9.27
N THR A 128 19.02 -12.21 -8.33
CA THR A 128 18.10 -11.20 -7.78
C THR A 128 17.54 -10.30 -8.86
N ALA A 129 18.41 -9.74 -9.71
CA ALA A 129 18.01 -8.84 -10.79
C ALA A 129 17.08 -9.55 -11.79
N ALA A 130 17.43 -10.78 -12.20
CA ALA A 130 16.61 -11.57 -13.13
C ALA A 130 15.22 -11.90 -12.57
N ILE A 131 15.14 -12.27 -11.28
CA ILE A 131 13.86 -12.54 -10.61
C ILE A 131 13.03 -11.26 -10.52
N VAL A 132 13.60 -10.17 -10.01
CA VAL A 132 12.89 -8.90 -9.84
C VAL A 132 12.42 -8.34 -11.18
N ASP A 133 13.28 -8.34 -12.21
CA ASP A 133 12.94 -7.86 -13.55
C ASP A 133 11.79 -8.66 -14.16
N LYS A 134 11.83 -10.00 -14.04
CA LYS A 134 10.74 -10.85 -14.53
C LYS A 134 9.44 -10.57 -13.79
N LEU A 135 9.46 -10.48 -12.46
CA LEU A 135 8.27 -10.22 -11.65
C LEU A 135 7.70 -8.80 -11.88
N GLN A 136 8.57 -7.80 -12.09
CA GLN A 136 8.15 -6.46 -12.47
C GLN A 136 7.52 -6.42 -13.86
N GLY A 137 8.05 -7.21 -14.80
CA GLY A 137 7.53 -7.36 -16.16
C GLY A 137 6.08 -7.85 -16.17
N VAL A 138 5.72 -8.79 -15.29
CA VAL A 138 4.36 -9.35 -15.18
C VAL A 138 3.32 -8.25 -14.93
N ALA A 139 3.62 -7.22 -14.13
CA ALA A 139 2.66 -6.13 -13.90
C ALA A 139 2.63 -5.07 -15.00
N LYS A 140 3.70 -4.95 -15.81
CA LYS A 140 3.85 -3.93 -16.87
C LYS A 140 3.27 -4.37 -18.21
N GLU A 141 3.23 -5.68 -18.47
CA GLU A 141 2.67 -6.26 -19.70
C GLU A 141 1.28 -6.85 -19.41
N PRO A 142 0.18 -6.08 -19.57
CA PRO A 142 -1.17 -6.63 -19.54
C PRO A 142 -1.39 -7.44 -20.82
N LEU A 143 -0.82 -8.64 -20.88
CA LEU A 143 -1.26 -9.65 -21.83
C LEU A 143 -2.74 -9.93 -21.53
N VAL A 144 -3.60 -9.68 -22.52
CA VAL A 144 -5.02 -10.04 -22.63
C VAL A 144 -5.54 -10.76 -21.39
N HIS A 145 -6.35 -10.10 -20.54
CA HIS A 145 -7.00 -10.57 -19.29
C HIS A 145 -7.21 -12.11 -19.17
N SER A 146 -6.12 -12.87 -19.08
CA SER A 146 -6.13 -14.32 -19.18
C SER A 146 -6.04 -14.89 -17.78
N LYS A 147 -6.50 -16.13 -17.61
CA LYS A 147 -6.33 -16.84 -16.34
C LYS A 147 -4.85 -16.93 -15.95
N GLU A 148 -3.97 -17.13 -16.93
CA GLU A 148 -2.52 -17.20 -16.73
C GLU A 148 -1.91 -15.89 -16.23
N TYR A 149 -2.38 -14.74 -16.72
CA TYR A 149 -1.96 -13.43 -16.23
C TYR A 149 -2.29 -13.26 -14.75
N TYR A 150 -3.53 -13.53 -14.35
CA TYR A 150 -3.95 -13.43 -12.94
C TYR A 150 -3.25 -14.47 -12.05
N ASN A 151 -3.03 -15.68 -12.56
CA ASN A 151 -2.23 -16.69 -11.86
C ASN A 151 -0.80 -16.23 -11.63
N SER A 152 -0.19 -15.56 -12.62
CA SER A 152 1.15 -15.01 -12.51
C SER A 152 1.23 -13.95 -11.42
N LEU A 153 0.25 -13.05 -11.36
CA LEU A 153 0.13 -12.05 -10.29
C LEU A 153 -0.05 -12.70 -8.92
N ILE A 154 -0.80 -13.80 -8.81
CA ILE A 154 -0.92 -14.55 -7.54
C ILE A 154 0.44 -15.10 -7.11
N THR A 155 1.24 -15.66 -8.02
CA THR A 155 2.59 -16.15 -7.71
C THR A 155 3.52 -15.02 -7.26
N VAL A 156 3.50 -13.87 -7.94
CA VAL A 156 4.26 -12.67 -7.55
C VAL A 156 3.88 -12.23 -6.13
N ARG A 157 2.59 -12.19 -5.82
CA ARG A 157 2.09 -11.87 -4.47
C ARG A 157 2.59 -12.85 -3.42
N LYS A 158 2.56 -14.16 -3.70
CA LYS A 158 3.07 -15.20 -2.78
C LYS A 158 4.57 -15.04 -2.55
N PHE A 159 5.33 -14.72 -3.60
CA PHE A 159 6.76 -14.43 -3.47
C PHE A 159 7.02 -13.23 -2.55
N ILE A 160 6.30 -12.13 -2.74
CA ILE A 160 6.37 -10.96 -1.84
C ILE A 160 6.07 -11.37 -0.39
N SER A 161 5.06 -12.20 -0.17
CA SER A 161 4.71 -12.70 1.17
C SER A 161 5.86 -13.49 1.80
N TYR A 162 6.52 -14.38 1.04
CA TYR A 162 7.72 -15.08 1.51
C TYR A 162 8.86 -14.12 1.87
N CYS A 163 9.12 -13.09 1.06
CA CYS A 163 10.14 -12.07 1.35
C CYS A 163 9.85 -11.27 2.63
N VAL A 164 8.57 -11.01 2.94
CA VAL A 164 8.16 -10.23 4.11
C VAL A 164 8.18 -11.06 5.39
N HIS A 165 7.75 -12.33 5.34
CA HIS A 165 7.57 -13.16 6.53
C HIS A 165 8.81 -13.99 6.91
N LEU A 166 9.72 -14.29 5.99
CA LEU A 166 10.90 -15.11 6.27
C LEU A 166 12.17 -14.26 6.54
N GLY A 167 12.90 -14.65 7.58
CA GLY A 167 13.81 -13.75 8.33
C GLY A 167 15.02 -13.18 7.58
N ASN A 168 15.66 -13.91 6.66
CA ASN A 168 16.88 -13.40 6.00
C ASN A 168 16.55 -12.28 5.00
N THR A 169 15.51 -12.45 4.21
CA THR A 169 15.11 -11.50 3.17
C THR A 169 14.36 -10.29 3.74
N LYS A 170 13.85 -10.41 4.97
CA LYS A 170 13.35 -9.28 5.77
C LYS A 170 14.42 -8.19 5.97
N ALA A 171 15.68 -8.58 6.11
CA ALA A 171 16.82 -7.66 6.24
C ALA A 171 17.28 -7.08 4.89
N GLU A 172 16.88 -7.70 3.77
CA GLU A 172 17.19 -7.28 2.39
C GLU A 172 15.99 -6.61 1.72
N PHE A 173 15.17 -5.89 2.50
CA PHE A 173 13.98 -5.19 2.03
C PHE A 173 14.22 -4.34 0.76
N SER A 174 15.33 -3.60 0.73
CA SER A 174 15.71 -2.69 -0.36
C SER A 174 15.95 -3.38 -1.70
N LYS A 175 16.38 -4.65 -1.68
CA LYS A 175 16.69 -5.41 -2.89
C LYS A 175 15.47 -6.09 -3.50
N PHE A 176 14.52 -6.53 -2.67
CA PHE A 176 13.43 -7.40 -3.12
C PHE A 176 12.06 -6.75 -3.03
N VAL A 177 11.72 -6.23 -1.86
CA VAL A 177 10.36 -5.74 -1.59
C VAL A 177 10.19 -4.33 -2.14
N LEU A 178 11.21 -3.48 -2.01
CA LEU A 178 11.16 -2.09 -2.48
C LEU A 178 10.96 -1.98 -4.00
N PRO A 179 11.71 -2.70 -4.87
CA PRO A 179 11.46 -2.65 -6.31
C PRO A 179 10.09 -3.21 -6.70
N LEU A 180 9.60 -4.21 -5.96
CA LEU A 180 8.29 -4.83 -6.19
C LEU A 180 7.12 -4.04 -5.56
N LEU A 181 7.40 -3.01 -4.75
CA LEU A 181 6.35 -2.19 -4.14
C LEU A 181 5.51 -1.49 -5.22
N SER A 182 6.17 -0.93 -6.23
CA SER A 182 5.50 -0.31 -7.38
C SER A 182 4.62 -1.33 -8.13
N THR A 183 5.15 -2.53 -8.36
CA THR A 183 4.46 -3.68 -8.96
C THR A 183 3.24 -4.10 -8.13
N ALA A 184 3.34 -4.13 -6.80
CA ALA A 184 2.23 -4.49 -5.91
C ALA A 184 1.06 -3.51 -6.02
N PHE A 185 1.34 -2.20 -6.06
CA PHE A 185 0.31 -1.19 -6.29
C PHE A 185 -0.25 -1.24 -7.73
N ALA A 186 0.60 -1.43 -8.74
CA ALA A 186 0.19 -1.57 -10.13
C ALA A 186 -0.72 -2.80 -10.35
N SER A 187 -0.43 -3.90 -9.67
CA SER A 187 -1.22 -5.14 -9.74
C SER A 187 -2.65 -4.95 -9.20
N MET A 188 -2.86 -4.01 -8.26
CA MET A 188 -4.20 -3.63 -7.84
C MET A 188 -4.97 -2.86 -8.92
N LYS A 189 -4.28 -2.09 -9.76
CA LYS A 189 -4.89 -1.34 -10.87
C LYS A 189 -5.41 -2.30 -11.94
N SER A 190 -4.62 -3.30 -12.32
CA SER A 190 -5.01 -4.34 -13.28
C SER A 190 -6.20 -5.21 -12.82
N ALA A 191 -6.53 -5.16 -11.53
CA ALA A 191 -7.67 -5.84 -10.93
C ALA A 191 -8.78 -4.88 -10.47
N SER A 192 -8.65 -3.58 -10.73
CA SER A 192 -9.67 -2.60 -10.38
C SER A 192 -10.86 -2.71 -11.34
N PHE A 193 -12.06 -2.88 -10.77
CA PHE A 193 -13.33 -3.11 -11.47
C PHE A 193 -13.87 -1.88 -12.23
N GLU A 194 -13.02 -0.94 -12.66
CA GLU A 194 -13.51 0.22 -13.40
C GLU A 194 -14.09 -0.27 -14.72
N SER A 195 -15.42 -0.34 -14.74
CA SER A 195 -16.23 -0.88 -15.81
C SER A 195 -16.10 0.04 -17.01
N GLY A 196 -15.08 -0.19 -17.84
CA GLY A 196 -15.02 0.40 -19.16
C GLY A 196 -16.28 0.00 -19.93
N GLU A 197 -17.04 0.98 -20.41
CA GLU A 197 -18.15 0.78 -21.33
C GLU A 197 -17.64 0.02 -22.57
N GLY A 198 -17.81 -1.31 -22.59
CA GLY A 198 -17.41 -2.14 -23.73
C GLY A 198 -16.82 -3.51 -23.42
N GLU A 199 -16.67 -3.93 -22.16
CA GLU A 199 -16.17 -5.28 -21.87
C GLU A 199 -17.19 -6.37 -22.20
N LYS A 200 -16.90 -7.11 -23.28
CA LYS A 200 -17.46 -8.44 -23.60
C LYS A 200 -17.57 -9.28 -22.33
N GLU A 201 -18.58 -10.14 -22.21
CA GLU A 201 -18.81 -11.05 -21.08
C GLU A 201 -17.52 -11.70 -20.56
N VAL A 202 -16.87 -11.07 -19.57
CA VAL A 202 -15.73 -11.64 -18.87
C VAL A 202 -16.27 -12.82 -18.04
N SER A 203 -15.74 -14.02 -18.30
CA SER A 203 -16.12 -15.25 -17.60
C SER A 203 -16.10 -15.06 -16.08
N SER A 204 -17.10 -15.60 -15.37
CA SER A 204 -17.23 -15.51 -13.90
C SER A 204 -15.96 -15.95 -13.16
N ALA A 205 -15.22 -16.92 -13.71
CA ALA A 205 -13.95 -17.40 -13.16
C ALA A 205 -12.86 -16.31 -13.18
N ILE A 206 -12.78 -15.50 -14.24
CA ILE A 206 -11.80 -14.43 -14.37
C ILE A 206 -12.13 -13.31 -13.38
N ARG A 207 -13.41 -12.98 -13.20
CA ARG A 207 -13.85 -12.01 -12.19
C ARG A 207 -13.53 -12.45 -10.76
N SER A 208 -13.63 -13.74 -10.46
CA SER A 208 -13.20 -14.30 -9.17
C SER A 208 -11.70 -14.09 -8.96
N LEU A 209 -10.88 -14.47 -9.95
CA LEU A 209 -9.43 -14.28 -9.90
C LEU A 209 -9.03 -12.81 -9.76
N GLN A 210 -9.70 -11.90 -10.46
CA GLN A 210 -9.52 -10.45 -10.30
C GLN A 210 -9.80 -10.02 -8.85
N SER A 211 -10.90 -10.48 -8.25
CA SER A 211 -11.24 -10.16 -6.86
C SER A 211 -10.18 -10.68 -5.88
N ASP A 212 -9.70 -11.90 -6.10
CA ASP A 212 -8.70 -12.55 -5.25
C ASP A 212 -7.33 -11.86 -5.35
N VAL A 213 -6.92 -11.47 -6.56
CA VAL A 213 -5.72 -10.66 -6.80
C VAL A 213 -5.85 -9.32 -6.08
N PHE A 214 -6.96 -8.59 -6.28
CA PHE A 214 -7.17 -7.28 -5.66
C PHE A 214 -7.13 -7.34 -4.13
N LYS A 215 -7.87 -8.28 -3.52
CA LYS A 215 -7.88 -8.47 -2.07
C LYS A 215 -6.51 -8.92 -1.56
N GLY A 216 -5.89 -9.87 -2.25
CA GLY A 216 -4.58 -10.40 -1.91
C GLY A 216 -3.52 -9.31 -1.85
N TYR A 217 -3.42 -8.46 -2.88
CA TYR A 217 -2.44 -7.37 -2.90
C TYR A 217 -2.73 -6.30 -1.84
N ARG A 218 -3.99 -6.02 -1.52
CA ARG A 218 -4.33 -5.13 -0.39
C ARG A 218 -3.78 -5.66 0.94
N TYR A 219 -3.91 -6.95 1.20
CA TYR A 219 -3.33 -7.56 2.41
C TYR A 219 -1.80 -7.53 2.36
N SER A 220 -1.18 -7.89 1.24
CA SER A 220 0.28 -7.87 1.11
C SER A 220 0.87 -6.46 1.29
N ILE A 221 0.23 -5.41 0.75
CA ILE A 221 0.65 -4.02 0.97
C ILE A 221 0.54 -3.63 2.45
N ALA A 222 -0.53 -4.07 3.13
CA ALA A 222 -0.66 -3.86 4.58
C ALA A 222 0.42 -4.62 5.37
N GLU A 223 0.74 -5.86 5.00
CA GLU A 223 1.82 -6.63 5.60
C GLU A 223 3.17 -5.95 5.41
N ILE A 224 3.50 -5.51 4.18
CA ILE A 224 4.72 -4.73 3.90
C ILE A 224 4.79 -3.50 4.82
N SER A 225 3.68 -2.75 4.97
CA SER A 225 3.69 -1.53 5.78
C SER A 225 4.05 -1.76 7.26
N VAL A 226 3.79 -2.95 7.80
CA VAL A 226 4.00 -3.29 9.22
C VAL A 226 5.24 -4.13 9.46
N ALA A 227 5.46 -5.14 8.63
CA ALA A 227 6.43 -6.21 8.88
C ALA A 227 7.82 -5.92 8.32
N CYS A 228 7.99 -4.95 7.42
CA CYS A 228 9.31 -4.62 6.90
C CYS A 228 10.24 -4.19 8.05
N VAL A 229 11.42 -4.80 8.14
CA VAL A 229 12.47 -4.34 9.06
C VAL A 229 13.40 -3.48 8.24
N LEU A 230 13.22 -2.18 8.39
CA LEU A 230 14.21 -1.23 7.92
C LEU A 230 15.39 -1.27 8.90
N SER A 231 16.52 -1.78 8.44
CA SER A 231 17.75 -1.82 9.25
C SER A 231 18.22 -0.40 9.54
N TYR A 232 18.70 -0.15 10.77
CA TYR A 232 19.17 1.17 11.27
C TYR A 232 20.43 1.73 10.57
N GLY A 233 20.80 1.22 9.39
CA GLY A 233 21.91 1.71 8.56
C GLY A 233 21.40 2.55 7.38
N ASP A 234 21.49 1.99 6.16
CA ASP A 234 21.08 2.62 4.89
C ASP A 234 19.56 2.90 4.78
N GLY A 235 18.75 2.53 5.78
CA GLY A 235 17.29 2.67 5.76
C GLY A 235 16.75 4.09 5.54
N ALA A 236 17.58 5.12 5.64
CA ALA A 236 17.21 6.48 5.25
C ALA A 236 17.02 6.65 3.73
N SER A 237 17.80 5.95 2.90
CA SER A 237 17.57 5.95 1.44
C SER A 237 16.31 5.15 1.11
N ASP A 238 16.15 3.97 1.72
CA ASP A 238 14.97 3.11 1.56
C ASP A 238 13.65 3.82 1.89
N ILE A 239 13.56 4.55 3.00
CA ILE A 239 12.36 5.31 3.36
C ILE A 239 12.06 6.36 2.28
N SER A 240 13.10 7.04 1.79
CA SER A 240 12.93 8.07 0.76
C SER A 240 12.39 7.46 -0.54
N ASP A 241 12.84 6.28 -0.92
CA ASP A 241 12.35 5.56 -2.09
C ASP A 241 10.91 5.07 -1.91
N VAL A 242 10.54 4.58 -0.73
CA VAL A 242 9.14 4.25 -0.41
C VAL A 242 8.25 5.49 -0.54
N LEU A 243 8.72 6.65 -0.05
CA LEU A 243 7.98 7.91 -0.16
C LEU A 243 7.90 8.40 -1.61
N ASN A 244 8.93 8.19 -2.42
CA ASN A 244 8.91 8.49 -3.86
C ASN A 244 7.84 7.67 -4.59
N VAL A 245 7.74 6.37 -4.28
CA VAL A 245 6.67 5.51 -4.81
C VAL A 245 5.29 6.01 -4.36
N ALA A 246 5.11 6.33 -3.08
CA ALA A 246 3.85 6.87 -2.57
C ALA A 246 3.48 8.23 -3.21
N GLN A 247 4.46 9.09 -3.44
CA GLN A 247 4.29 10.39 -4.09
C GLN A 247 3.91 10.26 -5.57
N ALA A 248 4.44 9.27 -6.28
CA ALA A 248 4.04 8.95 -7.65
C ALA A 248 2.58 8.45 -7.71
N LEU A 249 2.20 7.55 -6.79
CA LEU A 249 0.87 6.93 -6.75
C LEU A 249 -0.24 7.86 -6.25
N LYS A 250 0.11 8.92 -5.52
CA LYS A 250 -0.83 9.95 -5.05
C LYS A 250 -1.65 10.57 -6.19
N GLY A 251 -1.09 10.68 -7.39
CA GLY A 251 -1.73 11.28 -8.57
C GLY A 251 -2.34 10.27 -9.54
N ASP A 252 -2.40 8.98 -9.20
CA ASP A 252 -2.92 7.96 -10.11
C ASP A 252 -4.42 8.17 -10.37
N THR A 253 -4.88 7.81 -11.57
CA THR A 253 -6.28 7.87 -11.99
C THR A 253 -7.18 7.02 -11.10
N THR A 254 -6.68 5.84 -10.70
CA THR A 254 -7.45 4.86 -9.93
C THR A 254 -7.47 5.23 -8.44
N TRP A 255 -8.65 5.61 -7.94
CA TRP A 255 -8.79 6.12 -6.57
C TRP A 255 -8.49 5.07 -5.49
N GLN A 256 -8.68 3.78 -5.77
CA GLN A 256 -8.38 2.68 -4.85
C GLN A 256 -6.89 2.60 -4.54
N LEU A 257 -6.02 2.99 -5.48
CA LEU A 257 -4.57 3.08 -5.27
C LEU A 257 -4.25 4.25 -4.35
N ARG A 258 -4.83 5.43 -4.61
CA ARG A 258 -4.68 6.61 -3.74
C ARG A 258 -5.14 6.33 -2.30
N GLN A 259 -6.24 5.58 -2.15
CA GLN A 259 -6.73 5.10 -0.85
C GLN A 259 -5.73 4.13 -0.18
N ALA A 260 -5.20 3.16 -0.95
CA ALA A 260 -4.23 2.19 -0.44
C ALA A 260 -2.94 2.87 0.02
N VAL A 261 -2.46 3.90 -0.68
CA VAL A 261 -1.31 4.72 -0.27
C VAL A 261 -1.56 5.39 1.09
N ALA A 262 -2.75 5.96 1.30
CA ALA A 262 -3.09 6.57 2.59
C ALA A 262 -3.03 5.54 3.74
N HIS A 263 -3.61 4.35 3.56
CA HIS A 263 -3.55 3.29 4.57
C HIS A 263 -2.15 2.74 4.78
N PHE A 264 -1.38 2.56 3.71
CA PHE A 264 0.01 2.12 3.76
C PHE A 264 0.86 3.08 4.61
N LEU A 265 0.78 4.39 4.33
CA LEU A 265 1.54 5.40 5.07
C LEU A 265 1.15 5.48 6.56
N ARG A 266 -0.10 5.17 6.92
CA ARG A 266 -0.54 5.13 8.33
C ARG A 266 0.22 4.08 9.12
N CYS A 267 0.23 2.85 8.62
CA CYS A 267 0.89 1.73 9.27
C CYS A 267 2.42 1.89 9.20
N PHE A 268 2.94 2.32 8.06
CA PHE A 268 4.37 2.49 7.83
C PHE A 268 5.00 3.57 8.73
N GLN A 269 4.40 4.76 8.80
CA GLN A 269 4.87 5.82 9.71
C GLN A 269 4.76 5.37 11.18
N GLY A 270 3.70 4.66 11.54
CA GLY A 270 3.47 4.18 12.90
C GLY A 270 4.54 3.20 13.37
N CYS A 271 4.87 2.20 12.55
CA CYS A 271 5.82 1.15 12.90
C CYS A 271 7.28 1.63 12.87
N HIS A 272 7.60 2.58 11.98
CA HIS A 272 8.98 3.02 11.74
C HIS A 272 9.28 4.43 12.26
N LYS A 273 8.39 5.02 13.06
CA LYS A 273 8.45 6.41 13.53
C LYS A 273 9.85 6.87 13.99
N PHE A 274 10.57 6.01 14.72
CA PHE A 274 11.89 6.33 15.29
C PHE A 274 13.03 6.33 14.27
N ILE A 275 12.82 5.76 13.09
CA ILE A 275 13.79 5.68 11.99
C ILE A 275 13.64 6.88 11.05
N PHE A 276 12.45 7.50 11.00
CA PHE A 276 12.18 8.64 10.13
C PHE A 276 13.04 9.87 10.46
N THR A 277 13.66 10.45 9.45
CA THR A 277 14.22 11.80 9.55
C THR A 277 13.10 12.85 9.64
N PRO A 278 13.35 14.03 10.23
CA PRO A 278 12.36 15.11 10.26
C PRO A 278 11.84 15.52 8.88
N GLN A 279 12.71 15.45 7.85
CA GLN A 279 12.35 15.75 6.47
C GLN A 279 11.40 14.69 5.90
N GLN A 280 11.71 13.40 6.04
CA GLN A 280 10.82 12.31 5.60
C GLN A 280 9.46 12.34 6.30
N ALA A 281 9.42 12.69 7.60
CA ALA A 281 8.17 12.84 8.33
C ALA A 281 7.35 14.03 7.81
N LYS A 282 8.00 15.11 7.36
CA LYS A 282 7.37 16.25 6.70
C LYS A 282 6.87 15.87 5.30
N ASP A 283 7.63 15.09 4.55
CA ASP A 283 7.25 14.63 3.21
C ASP A 283 6.03 13.71 3.28
N THR A 284 6.02 12.76 4.23
CA THR A 284 4.86 11.90 4.51
C THR A 284 3.61 12.70 4.82
N ARG A 285 3.71 13.71 5.71
CA ARG A 285 2.59 14.63 5.98
C ARG A 285 2.13 15.38 4.75
N THR A 286 3.05 15.80 3.88
CA THR A 286 2.72 16.56 2.66
C THR A 286 2.02 15.68 1.63
N ILE A 287 2.43 14.42 1.49
CA ILE A 287 1.76 13.41 0.67
C ILE A 287 0.32 13.25 1.16
N VAL A 288 0.14 12.92 2.44
CA VAL A 288 -1.18 12.69 3.06
C VAL A 288 -2.05 13.94 3.03
N ALA A 289 -1.50 15.12 3.30
CA ALA A 289 -2.25 16.38 3.28
C ALA A 289 -2.84 16.67 1.90
N GLY A 290 -2.11 16.36 0.81
CA GLY A 290 -2.68 16.53 -0.53
C GLY A 290 -3.65 15.43 -0.96
N LEU A 291 -3.89 14.39 -0.15
CA LEU A 291 -4.98 13.43 -0.35
C LEU A 291 -6.27 13.83 0.41
N LEU A 292 -6.23 14.90 1.24
CA LEU A 292 -7.39 15.32 2.04
C LEU A 292 -8.52 15.94 1.22
N ALA A 293 -8.19 16.58 0.09
CA ALA A 293 -9.15 17.17 -0.84
C ALA A 293 -9.34 16.31 -2.10
N ASP A 294 -9.14 15.00 -2.00
CA ASP A 294 -9.42 14.08 -3.09
C ASP A 294 -10.89 14.14 -3.52
N GLU A 295 -11.15 13.91 -4.81
CA GLU A 295 -12.50 13.86 -5.39
C GLU A 295 -13.36 12.77 -4.77
N ARG A 296 -12.74 11.66 -4.31
CA ARG A 296 -13.43 10.55 -3.64
C ARG A 296 -13.40 10.70 -2.12
N ALA A 297 -14.57 10.56 -1.49
CA ALA A 297 -14.74 10.66 -0.04
C ALA A 297 -13.98 9.56 0.72
N GLU A 298 -13.84 8.38 0.13
CA GLU A 298 -13.15 7.23 0.70
C GLU A 298 -11.64 7.48 0.84
N VAL A 299 -11.04 8.16 -0.14
CA VAL A 299 -9.62 8.53 -0.14
C VAL A 299 -9.37 9.61 0.90
N SER A 300 -10.19 10.67 0.90
CA SER A 300 -10.06 11.77 1.86
C SER A 300 -10.33 11.33 3.31
N ALA A 301 -11.27 10.41 3.54
CA ALA A 301 -11.49 9.79 4.85
C ALA A 301 -10.30 8.94 5.30
N ALA A 302 -9.72 8.13 4.41
CA ALA A 302 -8.51 7.36 4.68
C ALA A 302 -7.34 8.30 5.03
N ALA A 303 -7.12 9.35 4.24
CA ALA A 303 -6.06 10.34 4.45
C ALA A 303 -6.20 11.07 5.80
N MET A 304 -7.42 11.48 6.18
CA MET A 304 -7.68 12.11 7.48
C MET A 304 -7.41 11.16 8.65
N SER A 305 -7.83 9.90 8.51
CA SER A 305 -7.55 8.86 9.49
C SER A 305 -6.04 8.61 9.63
N THR A 306 -5.30 8.58 8.52
CA THR A 306 -3.83 8.49 8.50
C THR A 306 -3.19 9.69 9.19
N LEU A 307 -3.59 10.90 8.82
CA LEU A 307 -3.06 12.13 9.40
C LEU A 307 -3.30 12.19 10.91
N THR A 308 -4.47 11.75 11.39
CA THR A 308 -4.79 11.69 12.82
C THR A 308 -3.75 10.86 13.59
N GLY A 309 -3.37 9.69 13.05
CA GLY A 309 -2.33 8.84 13.65
C GLY A 309 -0.94 9.50 13.62
N ILE A 310 -0.59 10.17 12.51
CA ILE A 310 0.68 10.87 12.37
C ILE A 310 0.77 12.05 13.37
N LEU A 311 -0.31 12.81 13.53
CA LEU A 311 -0.36 13.96 14.44
C LEU A 311 -0.35 13.52 15.90
N ALA A 312 -1.02 12.42 16.26
CA ALA A 312 -0.98 11.84 17.61
C ALA A 312 0.45 11.44 18.02
N ALA A 313 1.28 11.07 17.04
CA ALA A 313 2.68 10.74 17.24
C ALA A 313 3.62 11.96 17.15
N THR A 314 3.15 13.13 16.72
CA THR A 314 3.98 14.34 16.54
C THR A 314 4.05 15.14 17.85
N GLN A 315 5.16 15.85 18.10
CA GLN A 315 5.29 16.73 19.26
C GLN A 315 4.24 17.86 19.25
N HIS A 316 3.70 18.20 20.43
CA HIS A 316 2.59 19.15 20.56
C HIS A 316 2.93 20.55 20.02
N GLU A 317 4.18 21.00 20.21
CA GLU A 317 4.63 22.31 19.71
C GLU A 317 4.59 22.41 18.18
N ASP A 318 4.98 21.34 17.49
CA ASP A 318 4.97 21.31 16.04
C ASP A 318 3.54 21.20 15.49
N VAL A 319 2.68 20.43 16.15
CA VAL A 319 1.24 20.39 15.83
C VAL A 319 0.61 21.77 16.02
N ALA A 320 0.95 22.50 17.08
CA ALA A 320 0.43 23.85 17.32
C ALA A 320 0.81 24.84 16.20
N LYS A 321 2.05 24.79 15.71
CA LYS A 321 2.50 25.59 14.56
C LYS A 321 1.69 25.26 13.30
N LEU A 322 1.47 23.97 13.03
CA LEU A 322 0.70 23.49 11.89
C LEU A 322 -0.78 23.88 11.98
N VAL A 323 -1.41 23.72 13.14
CA VAL A 323 -2.79 24.16 13.39
C VAL A 323 -2.92 25.66 13.09
N THR A 324 -1.97 26.46 13.55
CA THR A 324 -1.97 27.91 13.27
C THR A 324 -1.90 28.22 11.76
N SER A 325 -1.07 27.50 11.00
CA SER A 325 -0.98 27.68 9.54
C SER A 325 -2.25 27.24 8.82
N TYR A 326 -2.81 26.08 9.18
CA TYR A 326 -4.03 25.55 8.55
C TYR A 326 -5.28 26.34 8.97
N SER A 327 -5.35 26.88 10.18
CA SER A 327 -6.40 27.84 10.58
C SER A 327 -6.36 29.11 9.73
N LYS A 328 -5.16 29.63 9.40
CA LYS A 328 -5.03 30.77 8.48
C LYS A 328 -5.49 30.39 7.07
N LEU A 329 -5.15 29.19 6.59
CA LEU A 329 -5.59 28.69 5.28
C LEU A 329 -7.13 28.54 5.22
N ALA A 330 -7.74 27.91 6.23
CA ALA A 330 -9.19 27.74 6.34
C ALA A 330 -9.93 29.09 6.30
N ASN A 331 -9.44 30.08 7.06
CA ASN A 331 -10.03 31.42 7.08
C ASN A 331 -9.88 32.18 5.75
N ARG A 332 -8.76 31.99 5.03
CA ARG A 332 -8.52 32.62 3.72
C ARG A 332 -9.38 32.02 2.61
N SER A 333 -9.66 30.71 2.69
CA SER A 333 -10.46 29.99 1.69
C SER A 333 -11.97 30.16 1.85
N ARG A 334 -12.42 30.86 2.90
CA ARG A 334 -13.84 31.14 3.15
C ARG A 334 -14.40 32.12 2.12
N ILE A 335 -15.60 31.85 1.61
CA ILE A 335 -16.26 32.78 0.70
C ILE A 335 -16.74 33.99 1.51
N LYS A 336 -16.20 35.17 1.21
CA LYS A 336 -16.78 36.42 1.73
C LYS A 336 -18.12 36.63 1.03
N LYS A 337 -19.22 36.57 1.78
CA LYS A 337 -20.52 37.04 1.28
C LYS A 337 -20.35 38.49 0.84
N ASN A 338 -20.38 38.72 -0.47
CA ASN A 338 -20.32 40.08 -1.01
C ASN A 338 -21.62 40.79 -0.64
N LYS A 339 -21.59 41.62 0.40
CA LYS A 339 -22.73 42.44 0.87
C LYS A 339 -23.22 43.45 -0.19
N ASN A 340 -22.48 43.64 -1.28
CA ASN A 340 -22.80 44.61 -2.34
C ASN A 340 -23.51 44.04 -3.58
N ARG A 341 -23.81 42.73 -3.64
CA ARG A 341 -24.52 42.15 -4.81
C ARG A 341 -26.02 42.51 -4.92
N GLY A 342 -26.51 43.44 -4.09
CA GLY A 342 -27.88 43.96 -4.14
C GLY A 342 -28.06 45.21 -5.01
N LYS A 343 -27.01 45.74 -5.62
CA LYS A 343 -27.07 46.89 -6.53
C LYS A 343 -26.13 46.70 -7.72
N GLU A 344 -26.48 45.80 -8.64
CA GLU A 344 -26.01 45.82 -10.03
C GLU A 344 -26.84 44.82 -10.84
N ASN A 345 -28.14 45.13 -10.98
CA ASN A 345 -28.91 44.66 -12.13
C ASN A 345 -28.56 45.59 -13.29
N SER A 346 -27.65 45.18 -14.18
CA SER A 346 -27.64 45.49 -15.64
C SER A 346 -26.23 45.45 -16.22
N ALA A 347 -25.75 44.27 -16.58
CA ALA A 347 -24.88 44.01 -17.74
C ALA A 347 -24.51 42.53 -17.70
N VAL A 348 -25.22 41.72 -18.49
CA VAL A 348 -24.71 40.40 -18.86
C VAL A 348 -23.61 40.66 -19.90
N GLU A 349 -22.44 41.08 -19.43
CA GLU A 349 -21.23 41.00 -20.24
C GLU A 349 -20.96 39.53 -20.48
N GLN A 350 -20.83 39.16 -21.75
CA GLN A 350 -20.42 37.84 -22.19
C GLN A 350 -19.00 37.59 -21.68
N ILE A 351 -18.88 37.08 -20.45
CA ILE A 351 -17.61 36.63 -19.89
C ILE A 351 -17.05 35.60 -20.89
N SER A 352 -15.83 35.84 -21.36
CA SER A 352 -15.19 34.93 -22.30
C SER A 352 -15.08 33.53 -21.68
N ALA A 353 -15.28 32.48 -22.48
CA ALA A 353 -15.20 31.09 -21.99
C ALA A 353 -13.86 30.78 -21.26
N GLU A 354 -12.81 31.53 -21.59
CA GLU A 354 -11.49 31.47 -20.96
C GLU A 354 -11.46 32.10 -19.55
N GLU A 355 -12.14 33.21 -19.33
CA GLU A 355 -12.29 33.81 -18.00
C GLU A 355 -13.19 33.00 -17.09
N GLN A 356 -14.22 32.37 -17.68
CA GLN A 356 -15.13 31.48 -16.95
C GLN A 356 -14.38 30.24 -16.46
N ARG A 357 -13.59 29.58 -17.31
CA ARG A 357 -12.69 28.46 -16.92
C ARG A 357 -11.69 28.85 -15.84
N LYS A 358 -11.06 30.03 -15.94
CA LYS A 358 -10.14 30.54 -14.91
C LYS A 358 -10.84 30.83 -13.58
N SER A 359 -12.11 31.24 -13.61
CA SER A 359 -12.89 31.47 -12.40
C SER A 359 -13.29 30.16 -11.71
N GLU A 360 -13.66 29.15 -12.49
CA GLU A 360 -14.02 27.81 -12.02
C GLU A 360 -12.81 27.09 -11.41
N GLU A 361 -11.64 27.15 -12.05
CA GLU A 361 -10.41 26.55 -11.52
C GLU A 361 -9.98 27.20 -10.20
N LYS A 362 -10.10 28.54 -10.09
CA LYS A 362 -9.85 29.25 -8.83
C LYS A 362 -10.84 28.86 -7.74
N GLU A 363 -12.10 28.64 -8.09
CA GLU A 363 -13.11 28.19 -7.15
C GLU A 363 -12.85 26.74 -6.69
N LYS A 364 -12.47 25.85 -7.61
CA LYS A 364 -12.06 24.47 -7.31
C LYS A 364 -10.86 24.46 -6.37
N GLN A 365 -9.81 25.20 -6.70
CA GLN A 365 -8.61 25.28 -5.86
C GLN A 365 -8.91 25.87 -4.47
N ARG A 366 -9.79 26.86 -4.39
CA ARG A 366 -10.27 27.42 -3.10
C ARG A 366 -11.03 26.36 -2.30
N ALA A 367 -11.94 25.62 -2.93
CA ALA A 367 -12.71 24.56 -2.31
C ALA A 367 -11.79 23.44 -1.77
N GLU A 368 -10.81 23.01 -2.56
CA GLU A 368 -9.80 22.02 -2.15
C GLU A 368 -8.96 22.52 -0.96
N ASN A 369 -8.52 23.78 -1.00
CA ASN A 369 -7.77 24.40 0.10
C ASN A 369 -8.63 24.50 1.37
N GLN A 370 -9.91 24.80 1.24
CA GLN A 370 -10.86 24.83 2.36
C GLN A 370 -11.03 23.42 2.95
N GLN A 371 -11.29 22.41 2.12
CA GLN A 371 -11.47 21.02 2.55
C GLN A 371 -10.20 20.48 3.22
N THR A 372 -9.05 20.64 2.58
CA THR A 372 -7.74 20.24 3.12
C THR A 372 -7.50 20.85 4.48
N ALA A 373 -7.71 22.16 4.62
CA ALA A 373 -7.48 22.85 5.89
C ALA A 373 -8.44 22.39 7.00
N VAL A 374 -9.74 22.26 6.70
CA VAL A 374 -10.71 21.81 7.69
C VAL A 374 -10.47 20.36 8.10
N TYR A 375 -10.16 19.48 7.15
CA TYR A 375 -9.89 18.06 7.42
C TYR A 375 -8.61 17.91 8.24
N PHE A 376 -7.58 18.70 7.95
CA PHE A 376 -6.35 18.74 8.74
C PHE A 376 -6.63 19.16 10.19
N LEU A 377 -7.40 20.24 10.38
CA LEU A 377 -7.78 20.71 11.72
C LEU A 377 -8.62 19.68 12.47
N CYS A 378 -9.55 18.99 11.79
CA CYS A 378 -10.32 17.90 12.39
C CYS A 378 -9.39 16.75 12.82
N ALA A 379 -8.45 16.34 11.98
CA ALA A 379 -7.46 15.31 12.33
C ALA A 379 -6.60 15.72 13.54
N ALA A 380 -6.23 17.00 13.65
CA ALA A 380 -5.46 17.51 14.78
C ALA A 380 -6.24 17.49 16.10
N VAL A 381 -7.56 17.72 16.06
CA VAL A 381 -8.45 17.60 17.23
C VAL A 381 -8.59 16.12 17.62
N LEU A 382 -8.87 15.24 16.66
CA LEU A 382 -9.09 13.81 16.91
C LEU A 382 -7.80 13.06 17.30
N ALA A 383 -6.64 13.64 17.06
CA ALA A 383 -5.34 13.08 17.44
C ALA A 383 -5.15 12.99 18.96
N GLN A 384 -5.89 13.80 19.73
CA GLN A 384 -5.85 13.81 21.20
C GLN A 384 -7.23 13.46 21.75
N PRO A 385 -7.54 12.16 21.94
CA PRO A 385 -8.86 11.74 22.37
C PRO A 385 -9.16 11.99 23.86
N TYR A 386 -8.15 12.24 24.70
CA TYR A 386 -8.33 12.38 26.16
C TYR A 386 -7.58 13.59 26.75
N ASP A 387 -7.06 14.48 25.90
CA ASP A 387 -6.32 15.66 26.32
C ASP A 387 -6.72 16.87 25.47
N THR A 388 -6.63 18.05 26.06
CA THR A 388 -6.92 19.31 25.37
C THR A 388 -5.70 20.23 25.42
N PRO A 389 -4.69 19.97 24.56
CA PRO A 389 -3.60 20.92 24.35
C PRO A 389 -4.12 22.28 23.89
N SER A 390 -3.33 23.33 24.11
CA SER A 390 -3.67 24.72 23.77
C SER A 390 -4.06 24.96 22.31
N TYR A 391 -3.62 24.10 21.39
CA TYR A 391 -3.99 24.19 19.97
C TYR A 391 -5.39 23.65 19.66
N VAL A 392 -5.96 22.77 20.49
CA VAL A 392 -7.26 22.12 20.23
C VAL A 392 -8.41 23.12 20.26
N PRO A 393 -8.55 24.01 21.28
CA PRO A 393 -9.58 25.05 21.27
C PRO A 393 -9.48 25.98 20.05
N VAL A 394 -8.26 26.31 19.61
CA VAL A 394 -8.00 27.14 18.42
C VAL A 394 -8.47 26.42 17.15
N ALA A 395 -8.19 25.12 17.03
CA ALA A 395 -8.65 24.30 15.91
C ALA A 395 -10.18 24.20 15.88
N LEU A 396 -10.82 23.89 17.02
CA LEU A 396 -12.28 23.77 17.16
C LEU A 396 -13.00 25.06 16.77
N ALA A 397 -12.55 26.22 17.26
CA ALA A 397 -13.13 27.51 16.89
C ALA A 397 -12.84 27.94 15.45
N SER A 398 -11.80 27.37 14.83
CA SER A 398 -11.53 27.59 13.40
C SER A 398 -12.47 26.77 12.53
N ILE A 399 -12.70 25.49 12.86
CA ILE A 399 -13.57 24.60 12.06
C ILE A 399 -15.06 24.90 12.25
N SER A 400 -15.48 25.40 13.41
CA SER A 400 -16.89 25.73 13.69
C SER A 400 -17.47 26.72 12.68
N LYS A 401 -16.66 27.67 12.20
CA LYS A 401 -17.03 28.67 11.18
C LYS A 401 -17.44 28.06 9.83
N HIS A 402 -17.02 26.81 9.56
CA HIS A 402 -17.33 26.09 8.32
C HIS A 402 -18.52 25.12 8.45
N SER A 403 -19.10 24.98 9.65
CA SER A 403 -20.25 24.08 9.89
C SER A 403 -21.59 24.59 9.34
N TYR A 404 -21.70 25.89 9.03
CA TYR A 404 -22.93 26.54 8.54
C TYR A 404 -22.81 27.12 7.13
N GLU A 405 -21.65 26.96 6.49
CA GLU A 405 -21.39 27.56 5.19
C GLU A 405 -22.06 26.73 4.08
N LYS A 406 -23.17 27.24 3.51
CA LYS A 406 -23.90 26.59 2.39
C LYS A 406 -23.04 26.36 1.14
N SER A 407 -21.93 27.09 1.01
CA SER A 407 -20.99 27.01 -0.11
C SER A 407 -19.72 26.20 0.21
N ALA A 408 -19.69 25.51 1.36
CA ALA A 408 -18.59 24.62 1.70
C ALA A 408 -18.55 23.43 0.72
N PRO A 409 -17.35 22.87 0.45
CA PRO A 409 -17.21 21.65 -0.32
C PRO A 409 -18.03 20.50 0.30
N ARG A 410 -18.49 19.57 -0.55
CA ARG A 410 -19.31 18.42 -0.12
C ARG A 410 -18.61 17.66 1.01
N GLY A 411 -19.33 17.39 2.11
CA GLY A 411 -18.81 16.61 3.25
C GLY A 411 -18.04 17.41 4.31
N VAL A 412 -17.69 18.68 4.06
CA VAL A 412 -16.99 19.53 5.05
C VAL A 412 -17.86 19.81 6.27
N ARG A 413 -19.15 20.02 6.08
CA ARG A 413 -20.08 20.30 7.18
C ARG A 413 -20.27 19.08 8.07
N GLU A 414 -20.47 17.93 7.44
CA GLU A 414 -20.69 16.64 8.07
C GLU A 414 -19.47 16.21 8.88
N ILE A 415 -18.25 16.40 8.35
CA ILE A 415 -17.04 16.06 9.08
C ILE A 415 -16.82 16.97 10.28
N VAL A 416 -17.12 18.27 10.18
CA VAL A 416 -16.96 19.20 11.31
C VAL A 416 -17.91 18.81 12.43
N LYS A 417 -19.19 18.53 12.10
CA LYS A 417 -20.16 18.03 13.08
C LYS A 417 -19.70 16.72 13.72
N LYS A 418 -19.20 15.77 12.92
CA LYS A 418 -18.68 14.50 13.43
C LYS A 418 -17.49 14.71 14.36
N CYS A 419 -16.54 15.56 13.97
CA CYS A 419 -15.35 15.88 14.77
C CYS A 419 -15.73 16.52 16.12
N CYS A 420 -16.58 17.55 16.11
CA CYS A 420 -17.04 18.19 17.36
C CYS A 420 -17.86 17.24 18.23
N GLY A 421 -18.67 16.37 17.62
CA GLY A 421 -19.43 15.34 18.33
C GLY A 421 -18.52 14.30 19.00
N GLU A 422 -17.49 13.83 18.30
CA GLU A 422 -16.48 12.91 18.85
C GLU A 422 -15.66 13.55 19.97
N TYR A 423 -15.27 14.82 19.81
CA TYR A 423 -14.59 15.57 20.87
C TYR A 423 -15.47 15.66 22.14
N LYS A 424 -16.76 16.04 21.97
CA LYS A 424 -17.72 16.07 23.07
C LYS A 424 -17.86 14.70 23.75
N ARG A 425 -18.02 13.63 22.95
CA ARG A 425 -18.18 12.25 23.46
C ARG A 425 -16.98 11.81 24.31
N THR A 426 -15.77 12.22 23.95
CA THR A 426 -14.53 11.74 24.58
C THR A 426 -14.04 12.61 25.73
N HIS A 427 -14.32 13.92 25.73
CA HIS A 427 -13.80 14.87 26.72
C HIS A 427 -14.86 15.38 27.70
N MET A 428 -16.15 15.34 27.35
CA MET A 428 -17.22 15.90 28.19
C MET A 428 -17.87 14.90 29.16
N SER A 429 -17.58 13.60 29.08
CA SER A 429 -18.18 12.59 29.97
C SER A 429 -17.62 12.67 31.40
N ASP A 430 -16.30 12.60 31.54
CA ASP A 430 -15.68 12.31 32.85
C ASP A 430 -14.82 13.47 33.38
N ASN A 431 -14.15 14.24 32.51
CA ASN A 431 -13.16 15.27 32.90
C ASN A 431 -13.44 16.67 32.33
N TRP A 432 -14.70 16.99 32.03
CA TRP A 432 -15.05 18.24 31.35
C TRP A 432 -14.53 19.49 32.07
N GLU A 433 -14.58 19.55 33.40
CA GLU A 433 -14.14 20.72 34.16
C GLU A 433 -12.66 21.07 33.95
N VAL A 434 -11.82 20.06 33.69
CA VAL A 434 -10.39 20.27 33.39
C VAL A 434 -10.24 20.80 31.98
N HIS A 435 -10.86 20.13 31.00
CA HIS A 435 -10.78 20.53 29.60
C HIS A 435 -11.38 21.90 29.35
N ARG A 436 -12.48 22.25 30.03
CA ARG A 436 -13.16 23.55 29.93
C ARG A 436 -12.24 24.72 30.28
N LYS A 437 -11.29 24.54 31.20
CA LYS A 437 -10.32 25.59 31.59
C LYS A 437 -9.36 25.97 30.47
N ALA A 438 -9.16 25.09 29.48
CA ALA A 438 -8.32 25.38 28.32
C ALA A 438 -9.01 26.29 27.28
N PHE A 439 -10.33 26.46 27.36
CA PHE A 439 -11.11 27.25 26.42
C PHE A 439 -11.34 28.67 26.93
N ASN A 440 -11.40 29.62 25.99
CA ASN A 440 -12.03 30.90 26.24
C ASN A 440 -13.54 30.83 25.94
N GLN A 441 -14.29 31.86 26.37
CA GLN A 441 -15.74 31.90 26.24
C GLN A 441 -16.20 31.81 24.77
N GLU A 442 -15.55 32.54 23.86
CA GLU A 442 -15.87 32.52 22.42
C GLU A 442 -15.67 31.13 21.78
N GLN A 443 -14.64 30.39 22.20
CA GLN A 443 -14.35 29.05 21.70
C GLN A 443 -15.36 28.02 22.22
N LEU A 444 -15.86 28.18 23.45
CA LEU A 444 -16.91 27.32 24.00
C LEU A 444 -18.23 27.52 23.26
N GLU A 445 -18.65 28.77 23.07
CA GLU A 445 -19.86 29.11 22.31
C GLU A 445 -19.79 28.54 20.89
N ALA A 446 -18.65 28.71 20.23
CA ALA A 446 -18.41 28.16 18.90
C ALA A 446 -18.51 26.63 18.83
N LEU A 447 -18.17 25.90 19.90
CA LEU A 447 -18.32 24.45 19.97
C LEU A 447 -19.78 24.05 20.22
N GLU A 448 -20.46 24.74 21.14
CA GLU A 448 -21.85 24.49 21.50
C GLU A 448 -22.80 24.70 20.32
N ASP A 449 -22.58 25.77 19.55
CA ASP A 449 -23.33 26.05 18.32
C ASP A 449 -23.34 24.83 17.40
N VAL A 450 -22.16 24.26 17.10
CA VAL A 450 -22.01 23.16 16.13
C VAL A 450 -22.72 21.89 16.59
N VAL A 451 -22.68 21.61 17.89
CA VAL A 451 -23.15 20.33 18.47
C VAL A 451 -24.62 20.40 18.90
N SER A 452 -25.20 21.58 19.04
CA SER A 452 -26.60 21.80 19.48
C SER A 452 -27.68 21.40 18.46
N THR A 453 -27.32 20.93 17.26
CA THR A 453 -28.29 20.50 16.23
C THR A 453 -28.20 19.01 15.87
N PRO A 454 -28.83 18.12 16.66
CA PRO A 454 -29.25 16.82 16.16
C PRO A 454 -30.46 16.97 15.23
N HIS A 455 -30.41 16.34 14.05
CA HIS A 455 -31.45 16.45 12.99
C HIS A 455 -32.86 15.96 13.38
N TYR A 456 -33.02 15.37 14.57
CA TYR A 456 -34.29 14.79 15.05
C TYR A 456 -35.06 15.69 16.03
N TYR A 457 -34.51 16.86 16.39
CA TYR A 457 -35.22 17.89 17.15
C TYR A 457 -35.58 19.05 16.21
N ALA A 458 -36.57 18.83 15.34
CA ALA A 458 -37.21 19.88 14.55
C ALA A 458 -38.71 19.60 14.45
#